data_AF-A0A444YLD9-F1
#
_entry.id   AF-A0A444YLD9-F1
#
_cell.length_a   1.000
_cell.length_b   1.000
_cell.length_c   1.000
_cell.angle_alpha   90.00
_cell.angle_beta   90.00
_cell.angle_gamma   90.00
#
_symmetry.space_group_name_H-M   'P 1'
#
loop_
_entity.id
_entity.type
_entity.pdbx_description
1 polymer ?
#
loop_
_entity_poly.entity_id
_entity_poly.type
_entity_poly.pdbx_seq_one_letter_code
_entity_poly.pdbx_strand_id
1 'polypeptide(L)'
;MNNGVISSPPEDPVKCTSKNTNCTITNSIGIFPDRSICEAGEVKYPGTEEELISIVATATKNNRKMKAATRYSHSIPKLACPDGKDGLLISTNNLNKVLRVDAEARTITVESGVTLRQIIAEAAEAGLALPYTPYWWGITIGGLMATGAHGSTLWDKGSAVHEYATEIRIVSPSGPEDGYAKVRVLTESDDDNQHLNAVRVSLGVLGVISRVCVYIYFIHFLIYRRLNA
;
A
#
# COMPACT_ATOMS: atom_id res chain seq x y z
N MET A 1 -12.64 -26.52 22.70
CA MET A 1 -11.18 -26.70 22.50
C MET A 1 -10.84 -26.12 21.13
N ASN A 2 -10.37 -24.88 21.09
CA ASN A 2 -10.17 -24.13 19.84
C ASN A 2 -8.72 -24.33 19.36
N ASN A 3 -8.39 -25.54 18.89
CA ASN A 3 -7.10 -25.84 18.24
C ASN A 3 -7.13 -25.36 16.78
N GLY A 4 -7.41 -24.07 16.58
CA GLY A 4 -7.15 -23.41 15.31
C GLY A 4 -5.64 -23.30 15.13
N VAL A 5 -5.13 -23.58 13.93
CA VAL A 5 -3.75 -23.29 13.57
C VAL A 5 -3.53 -21.79 13.73
N ILE A 6 -2.76 -21.39 14.74
CA ILE A 6 -2.37 -20.00 14.96
C ILE A 6 -1.26 -19.70 13.96
N SER A 7 -1.62 -19.16 12.79
CA SER A 7 -0.65 -18.56 11.89
C SER A 7 -0.20 -17.23 12.49
N SER A 8 1.05 -17.19 12.99
CA SER A 8 1.66 -15.94 13.44
C SER A 8 2.01 -15.08 12.22
N PRO A 9 1.54 -13.82 12.14
CA PRO A 9 1.97 -12.91 11.09
C PRO A 9 3.48 -12.66 11.21
N PRO A 10 4.15 -12.23 10.12
CA PRO A 10 5.53 -11.75 10.20
C PRO A 10 5.67 -10.65 11.26
N GLU A 11 6.85 -10.59 11.89
CA GLU A 11 7.16 -9.50 12.82
C GLU A 11 7.15 -8.14 12.12
N ASP A 12 7.11 -7.06 12.91
CA ASP A 12 7.34 -5.71 12.38
C ASP A 12 8.70 -5.67 11.67
N PRO A 13 8.73 -5.31 10.37
CA PRO A 13 9.95 -5.30 9.59
C PRO A 13 10.92 -4.20 10.03
N VAL A 14 10.45 -3.18 10.77
CA VAL A 14 11.29 -2.08 11.25
C VAL A 14 11.74 -2.35 12.69
N LYS A 15 13.05 -2.32 12.93
CA LYS A 15 13.64 -2.44 14.27
C LYS A 15 14.52 -1.24 14.54
N CYS A 16 14.30 -0.54 15.65
CA CYS A 16 15.07 0.65 16.03
C CYS A 16 15.78 0.43 17.37
N THR A 17 16.99 0.95 17.49
CA THR A 17 17.76 0.87 18.74
C THR A 17 17.33 1.90 19.78
N SER A 18 16.75 3.04 19.34
CA SER A 18 16.25 4.09 20.23
C SER A 18 14.92 4.62 19.72
N LYS A 19 13.80 4.23 20.37
CA LYS A 19 12.42 4.61 20.00
C LYS A 19 12.14 4.46 18.49
N ASN A 20 12.39 5.50 17.70
CA ASN A 20 12.18 5.54 16.25
C ASN A 20 13.43 5.99 15.45
N THR A 21 14.62 5.98 16.04
CA THR A 21 15.90 6.36 15.39
C THR A 21 16.89 5.21 15.37
N ASN A 22 17.87 5.31 14.45
CA ASN A 22 18.87 4.29 14.19
C ASN A 22 18.22 2.91 14.00
N CYS A 23 17.49 2.83 12.89
CA CYS A 23 16.60 1.74 12.55
C CYS A 23 17.19 0.87 11.44
N THR A 24 16.72 -0.36 11.38
CA THR A 24 16.86 -1.24 10.22
C THR A 24 15.48 -1.63 9.73
N ILE A 25 15.40 -1.94 8.44
CA ILE A 25 14.21 -2.55 7.83
C ILE A 25 14.59 -3.86 7.15
N THR A 26 13.72 -4.86 7.26
CA THR A 26 13.85 -6.13 6.54
C THR A 26 12.61 -6.37 5.67
N ASN A 27 12.62 -7.42 4.86
CA ASN A 27 11.40 -7.89 4.22
C ASN A 27 10.66 -8.88 5.14
N SER A 28 9.54 -9.43 4.67
CA SER A 28 8.74 -10.41 5.43
C SER A 28 9.47 -11.71 5.79
N ILE A 29 10.61 -12.00 5.18
CA ILE A 29 11.47 -13.17 5.46
C ILE A 29 12.54 -12.82 6.52
N GLY A 30 12.70 -11.53 6.85
CA GLY A 30 13.68 -11.03 7.81
C GLY A 30 15.05 -10.71 7.20
N ILE A 31 15.24 -10.88 5.89
CA ILE A 31 16.51 -10.59 5.21
C ILE A 31 16.33 -10.32 3.71
N PHE A 32 17.08 -9.37 3.16
CA PHE A 32 17.10 -9.13 1.71
C PHE A 32 18.01 -10.13 0.97
N PRO A 33 17.80 -10.38 -0.34
CA PRO A 33 18.51 -11.42 -1.09
C PRO A 33 20.04 -11.33 -1.06
N ASP A 34 20.58 -10.11 -1.07
CA ASP A 34 22.03 -9.85 -1.02
C ASP A 34 22.61 -9.87 0.40
N ARG A 35 21.77 -10.18 1.41
CA ARG A 35 22.09 -10.23 2.85
C ARG A 35 22.60 -8.92 3.44
N SER A 36 22.54 -7.81 2.71
CA SER A 36 22.93 -6.52 3.28
C SER A 36 21.88 -6.03 4.26
N ILE A 37 22.36 -5.43 5.34
CA ILE A 37 21.53 -4.70 6.29
C ILE A 37 21.07 -3.42 5.61
N CYS A 38 19.80 -3.11 5.80
CA CYS A 38 19.18 -1.90 5.28
C CYS A 38 18.91 -0.96 6.44
N GLU A 39 19.76 0.05 6.58
CA GLU A 39 19.72 1.03 7.67
C GLU A 39 18.84 2.23 7.30
N ALA A 40 18.27 2.87 8.30
CA ALA A 40 17.53 4.11 8.19
C ALA A 40 17.72 4.95 9.45
N GLY A 41 17.85 6.25 9.29
CA GLY A 41 18.15 7.15 10.39
C GLY A 41 16.95 7.31 11.33
N GLU A 42 15.74 7.24 10.76
CA GLU A 42 14.49 7.36 11.49
C GLU A 42 13.34 6.66 10.77
N VAL A 43 12.29 6.32 11.52
CA VAL A 43 10.97 5.94 11.01
C VAL A 43 9.87 6.86 11.55
N LYS A 44 8.89 7.18 10.72
CA LYS A 44 7.65 7.87 11.11
C LYS A 44 6.44 6.99 10.81
N TYR A 45 5.41 7.08 11.65
CA TYR A 45 4.18 6.28 11.57
C TYR A 45 2.95 7.22 11.52
N PRO A 46 2.70 7.92 10.40
CA PRO A 46 1.51 8.77 10.28
C PRO A 46 0.23 7.95 10.53
N GLY A 47 -0.70 8.52 11.32
CA GLY A 47 -2.05 7.99 11.53
C GLY A 47 -3.14 8.73 10.76
N THR A 48 -2.76 9.80 10.05
CA THR A 48 -3.63 10.66 9.23
C THR A 48 -2.90 11.12 7.96
N GLU A 49 -3.66 11.56 6.94
CA GLU A 49 -3.06 12.09 5.71
C GLU A 49 -2.33 13.41 5.97
N GLU A 50 -2.83 14.22 6.91
CA GLU A 50 -2.24 15.48 7.32
C GLU A 50 -0.85 15.27 7.95
N GLU A 51 -0.71 14.27 8.81
CA GLU A 51 0.58 13.87 9.36
C GLU A 51 1.54 13.40 8.26
N LEU A 52 1.05 12.59 7.31
CA LEU A 52 1.85 12.14 6.17
C LEU A 52 2.36 13.32 5.33
N ILE A 53 1.50 14.29 5.01
CA ILE A 53 1.87 15.52 4.29
C ILE A 53 2.95 16.28 5.05
N SER A 54 2.77 16.50 6.36
CA SER A 54 3.74 17.19 7.20
C SER A 54 5.10 16.48 7.24
N ILE A 55 5.10 15.15 7.33
CA ILE A 55 6.32 14.33 7.31
C ILE A 55 7.05 14.47 5.97
N VAL A 56 6.34 14.32 4.85
CA VAL A 56 6.92 14.46 3.50
C VAL A 56 7.46 15.87 3.29
N ALA A 57 6.70 16.91 3.68
CA ALA A 57 7.13 18.29 3.55
C ALA A 57 8.41 18.58 4.33
N THR A 58 8.46 18.14 5.59
CA THR A 58 9.62 18.34 6.47
C THR A 58 10.86 17.63 5.92
N ALA A 59 10.71 16.39 5.47
CA ALA A 59 11.82 15.62 4.90
C ALA A 59 12.29 16.20 3.57
N THR A 60 11.39 16.62 2.68
CA THR A 60 11.72 17.31 1.43
C THR A 60 12.48 18.61 1.69
N LYS A 61 12.00 19.44 2.62
CA LYS A 61 12.68 20.70 3.01
C LYS A 61 14.10 20.47 3.52
N ASN A 62 14.33 19.35 4.19
CA ASN A 62 15.63 18.95 4.72
C ASN A 62 16.47 18.11 3.74
N ASN A 63 16.07 17.99 2.47
CA ASN A 63 16.72 17.16 1.45
C ASN A 63 16.94 15.69 1.88
N ARG A 64 16.05 15.18 2.72
CA ARG A 64 16.15 13.83 3.29
C ARG A 64 15.49 12.81 2.36
N LYS A 65 16.21 11.75 2.00
CA LYS A 65 15.68 10.65 1.20
C LYS A 65 14.63 9.88 2.00
N MET A 66 13.54 9.49 1.35
CA MET A 66 12.39 8.84 1.97
C MET A 66 12.06 7.54 1.26
N LYS A 67 11.56 6.56 2.02
CA LYS A 67 10.92 5.35 1.47
C LYS A 67 9.67 5.00 2.27
N ALA A 68 8.62 4.62 1.55
CA ALA A 68 7.44 4.03 2.17
C ALA A 68 7.75 2.61 2.64
N ALA A 69 7.37 2.29 3.87
CA ALA A 69 7.45 0.96 4.45
C ALA A 69 6.02 0.46 4.69
N THR A 70 5.62 -0.59 3.98
CA THR A 70 4.33 -1.24 4.22
C THR A 70 4.40 -2.12 5.46
N ARG A 71 3.25 -2.45 6.04
CA ARG A 71 3.12 -3.19 7.32
C ARG A 71 4.07 -4.37 7.50
N TYR A 72 4.30 -5.16 6.44
CA TYR A 72 5.18 -6.34 6.49
C TYR A 72 6.37 -6.28 5.51
N SER A 73 6.55 -5.16 4.79
CA SER A 73 7.66 -4.99 3.83
C SER A 73 7.84 -6.21 2.91
N HIS A 74 6.75 -6.74 2.35
CA HIS A 74 6.74 -8.07 1.70
C HIS A 74 7.49 -8.12 0.34
N SER A 75 8.07 -7.02 -0.11
CA SER A 75 8.87 -7.01 -1.33
C SER A 75 10.20 -7.75 -1.12
N ILE A 76 10.49 -8.73 -1.96
CA ILE A 76 11.80 -9.39 -2.02
C ILE A 76 12.92 -8.39 -2.36
N PRO A 77 12.79 -7.53 -3.40
CA PRO A 77 13.76 -6.47 -3.62
C PRO A 77 13.67 -5.37 -2.55
N LYS A 78 14.77 -4.64 -2.39
CA LYS A 78 14.98 -3.57 -1.41
C LYS A 78 14.21 -2.27 -1.69
N LEU A 79 12.93 -2.37 -2.07
CA LEU A 79 12.14 -1.19 -2.44
C LEU A 79 11.95 -0.22 -1.27
N ALA A 80 11.80 -0.76 -0.06
CA ALA A 80 11.63 0.02 1.16
C ALA A 80 12.96 0.53 1.75
N CYS A 81 14.10 0.19 1.16
CA CYS A 81 15.40 0.65 1.65
C CYS A 81 15.69 2.08 1.23
N PRO A 82 15.86 3.01 2.19
CA PRO A 82 16.31 4.33 1.85
C PRO A 82 17.79 4.29 1.47
N ASP A 83 18.23 5.31 0.74
CA ASP A 83 19.63 5.47 0.39
C ASP A 83 20.41 6.05 1.57
N GLY A 84 21.48 5.37 1.98
CA GLY A 84 22.32 5.75 3.11
C GLY A 84 21.69 5.56 4.50
N LYS A 85 22.47 5.88 5.55
CA LYS A 85 22.06 5.71 6.96
C LYS A 85 21.15 6.80 7.47
N ASP A 86 21.08 7.95 6.79
CA ASP A 86 20.28 9.11 7.23
C ASP A 86 18.87 9.11 6.64
N GLY A 87 18.51 8.07 5.87
CA GLY A 87 17.20 7.91 5.25
C GLY A 87 16.02 7.95 6.24
N LEU A 88 14.85 8.31 5.73
CA LEU A 88 13.59 8.28 6.46
C LEU A 88 12.69 7.16 5.94
N LEU A 89 12.25 6.29 6.85
CA LEU A 89 11.16 5.36 6.59
C LEU A 89 9.82 6.02 6.94
N ILE A 90 8.85 5.92 6.04
CA ILE A 90 7.47 6.34 6.29
C ILE A 90 6.62 5.07 6.33
N SER A 91 6.31 4.60 7.54
CA SER A 91 5.52 3.39 7.74
C SER A 91 4.03 3.69 7.59
N THR A 92 3.37 2.98 6.67
CA THR A 92 1.92 3.11 6.48
C THR A 92 1.11 2.27 7.48
N ASN A 93 1.77 1.67 8.48
CA ASN A 93 1.11 0.74 9.42
C ASN A 93 -0.07 1.37 10.18
N ASN A 94 -0.01 2.68 10.44
CA ASN A 94 -1.06 3.44 11.14
C ASN A 94 -2.04 4.17 10.20
N LEU A 95 -1.76 4.19 8.89
CA LEU A 95 -2.68 4.64 7.83
C LEU A 95 -3.48 3.43 7.33
N ASN A 96 -4.33 2.87 8.18
CA ASN A 96 -4.96 1.57 7.97
C ASN A 96 -6.48 1.54 8.18
N LYS A 97 -7.17 2.65 7.92
CA LYS A 97 -8.62 2.77 8.01
C LYS A 97 -9.31 2.41 6.68
N VAL A 98 -10.42 1.67 6.78
CA VAL A 98 -11.41 1.57 5.70
C VAL A 98 -12.28 2.82 5.79
N LEU A 99 -12.31 3.62 4.72
CA LEU A 99 -12.92 4.95 4.73
C LEU A 99 -14.37 4.90 4.25
N ARG A 100 -14.65 4.10 3.22
CA ARG A 100 -15.99 3.96 2.64
C ARG A 100 -16.13 2.64 1.90
N VAL A 101 -17.26 1.96 2.09
CA VAL A 101 -17.75 0.88 1.23
C VAL A 101 -19.04 1.35 0.60
N ASP A 102 -19.08 1.44 -0.72
CA ASP A 102 -20.24 1.88 -1.50
C ASP A 102 -20.76 0.71 -2.33
N ALA A 103 -21.86 0.11 -1.88
CA ALA A 103 -22.45 -1.06 -2.53
C ALA A 103 -23.16 -0.73 -3.84
N GLU A 104 -23.65 0.50 -4.01
CA GLU A 104 -24.32 0.94 -5.23
C GLU A 104 -23.30 1.22 -6.33
N ALA A 105 -22.27 2.01 -6.01
CA ALA A 105 -21.16 2.28 -6.92
C ALA A 105 -20.22 1.07 -7.07
N ARG A 106 -20.33 0.08 -6.17
CA ARG A 106 -19.46 -1.09 -6.07
C ARG A 106 -17.99 -0.71 -5.94
N THR A 107 -17.70 0.17 -5.00
CA THR A 107 -16.34 0.62 -4.71
C THR A 107 -16.02 0.53 -3.22
N ILE A 108 -14.73 0.37 -2.91
CA ILE A 108 -14.21 0.49 -1.55
C ILE A 108 -13.02 1.46 -1.56
N THR A 109 -13.07 2.44 -0.66
CA THR A 109 -12.02 3.43 -0.45
C THR A 109 -11.34 3.17 0.88
N VAL A 110 -10.02 3.03 0.86
CA VAL A 110 -9.20 2.58 2.00
C VAL A 110 -7.90 3.38 2.08
N GLU A 111 -7.34 3.51 3.28
CA GLU A 111 -5.97 3.99 3.46
C GLU A 111 -4.94 2.93 3.03
N SER A 112 -3.74 3.37 2.64
CA SER A 112 -2.75 2.53 1.96
C SER A 112 -2.18 1.39 2.80
N GLY A 113 -2.26 1.48 4.13
CA GLY A 113 -1.86 0.46 5.09
C GLY A 113 -2.92 -0.60 5.37
N VAL A 114 -4.14 -0.46 4.85
CA VAL A 114 -5.17 -1.50 5.00
C VAL A 114 -4.70 -2.78 4.32
N THR A 115 -4.77 -3.90 5.04
CA THR A 115 -4.41 -5.22 4.51
C THR A 115 -5.50 -5.77 3.59
N LEU A 116 -5.09 -6.61 2.65
CA LEU A 116 -6.00 -7.33 1.77
C LEU A 116 -7.03 -8.16 2.56
N ARG A 117 -6.62 -8.76 3.68
CA ARG A 117 -7.54 -9.46 4.60
C ARG A 117 -8.67 -8.54 5.11
N GLN A 118 -8.34 -7.32 5.51
CA GLN A 118 -9.34 -6.35 5.98
C GLN A 118 -10.27 -5.95 4.83
N ILE A 119 -9.74 -5.67 3.64
CA ILE A 119 -10.56 -5.32 2.47
C ILE A 119 -11.54 -6.44 2.13
N ILE A 120 -11.09 -7.70 2.15
CA ILE A 120 -11.96 -8.86 1.88
C ILE A 120 -13.07 -8.95 2.93
N ALA A 121 -12.76 -8.78 4.22
CA ALA A 121 -13.75 -8.84 5.29
C ALA A 121 -14.79 -7.73 5.15
N GLU A 122 -14.36 -6.47 4.99
CA GLU A 122 -15.24 -5.30 4.88
C GLU A 122 -16.10 -5.35 3.61
N ALA A 123 -15.55 -5.80 2.49
CA ALA A 123 -16.32 -6.00 1.27
C ALA A 123 -17.39 -7.09 1.46
N ALA A 124 -17.05 -8.19 2.15
CA ALA A 124 -17.95 -9.31 2.35
C ALA A 124 -19.18 -8.93 3.21
N GLU A 125 -18.99 -8.10 4.24
CA GLU A 125 -20.09 -7.54 5.04
C GLU A 125 -21.10 -6.75 4.19
N ALA A 126 -20.63 -6.13 3.10
CA ALA A 126 -21.47 -5.43 2.12
C ALA A 126 -22.00 -6.32 0.98
N GLY A 127 -21.78 -7.64 1.01
CA GLY A 127 -22.16 -8.56 -0.07
C GLY A 127 -21.30 -8.42 -1.33
N LEU A 128 -20.11 -7.83 -1.21
CA LEU A 128 -19.17 -7.53 -2.29
C LEU A 128 -17.87 -8.33 -2.12
N ALA A 129 -17.06 -8.39 -3.17
CA ALA A 129 -15.78 -9.07 -3.19
C ALA A 129 -14.83 -8.47 -4.22
N LEU A 130 -13.54 -8.54 -3.94
CA LEU A 130 -12.52 -8.31 -4.95
C LEU A 130 -12.61 -9.42 -6.03
N PRO A 131 -12.45 -9.08 -7.32
CA PRO A 131 -12.52 -10.05 -8.40
C PRO A 131 -11.36 -11.06 -8.33
N TYR A 132 -10.16 -10.57 -8.01
CA TYR A 132 -8.95 -11.37 -7.91
C TYR A 132 -8.07 -10.87 -6.77
N THR A 133 -7.35 -11.80 -6.15
CA THR A 133 -6.45 -11.52 -5.03
C THR A 133 -5.18 -12.37 -5.15
N PRO A 134 -4.00 -11.85 -4.78
CA PRO A 134 -2.82 -12.69 -4.57
C PRO A 134 -3.06 -13.71 -3.44
N TYR A 135 -2.24 -14.76 -3.40
CA TYR A 135 -2.41 -15.88 -2.48
C TYR A 135 -2.30 -15.48 -1.00
N TRP A 136 -1.48 -14.48 -0.66
CA TRP A 136 -1.24 -14.05 0.71
C TRP A 136 -1.98 -12.76 1.03
N TRP A 137 -2.90 -12.82 2.00
CA TRP A 137 -3.77 -11.69 2.36
C TRP A 137 -3.16 -10.70 3.36
N GLY A 138 -1.90 -10.89 3.76
CA GLY A 138 -1.17 -9.98 4.63
C GLY A 138 -0.70 -8.69 3.94
N ILE A 139 -0.71 -8.64 2.60
CA ILE A 139 -0.19 -7.49 1.84
C ILE A 139 -1.14 -6.29 1.97
N THR A 140 -0.57 -5.10 2.14
CA THR A 140 -1.33 -3.83 2.20
C THR A 140 -1.70 -3.34 0.81
N ILE A 141 -2.84 -2.66 0.65
CA ILE A 141 -3.32 -2.13 -0.62
C ILE A 141 -2.32 -1.17 -1.30
N GLY A 142 -1.63 -0.32 -0.53
CA GLY A 142 -0.59 0.56 -1.08
C GLY A 142 0.57 -0.21 -1.72
N GLY A 143 0.97 -1.31 -1.07
CA GLY A 143 1.96 -2.25 -1.63
C GLY A 143 1.46 -2.92 -2.91
N LEU A 144 0.21 -3.41 -2.90
CA LEU A 144 -0.41 -4.04 -4.09
C LEU A 144 -0.43 -3.08 -5.29
N MET A 145 -0.78 -1.80 -5.05
CA MET A 145 -0.78 -0.75 -6.08
C MET A 145 0.62 -0.45 -6.60
N ALA A 146 1.61 -0.37 -5.72
CA ALA A 146 2.97 0.01 -6.07
C ALA A 146 3.77 -1.10 -6.77
N THR A 147 3.46 -2.38 -6.55
CA THR A 147 4.28 -3.51 -7.04
C THR A 147 3.61 -4.41 -8.06
N GLY A 148 2.39 -4.09 -8.49
CA GLY A 148 1.71 -4.87 -9.53
C GLY A 148 1.26 -6.26 -9.08
N ALA A 149 0.99 -6.46 -7.78
CA ALA A 149 0.62 -7.77 -7.25
C ALA A 149 -0.70 -8.28 -7.85
N HIS A 150 -0.71 -9.56 -8.23
CA HIS A 150 -1.80 -10.16 -9.00
C HIS A 150 -2.13 -11.59 -8.55
N GLY A 151 -3.36 -12.03 -8.84
CA GLY A 151 -3.77 -13.42 -8.78
C GLY A 151 -3.57 -14.13 -10.13
N SER A 152 -4.40 -15.14 -10.39
CA SER A 152 -4.43 -15.86 -11.67
C SER A 152 -5.80 -15.67 -12.34
N THR A 153 -5.82 -15.24 -13.61
CA THR A 153 -7.02 -15.21 -14.46
C THR A 153 -6.65 -15.14 -15.94
N LEU A 154 -7.58 -15.52 -16.80
CA LEU A 154 -7.55 -15.28 -18.25
C LEU A 154 -8.69 -14.34 -18.71
N TRP A 155 -9.40 -13.74 -17.76
CA TRP A 155 -10.67 -13.05 -18.00
C TRP A 155 -10.69 -11.64 -17.39
N ASP A 156 -11.71 -10.86 -17.76
CA ASP A 156 -11.98 -9.49 -17.29
C ASP A 156 -10.82 -8.51 -17.58
N LYS A 157 -10.64 -7.49 -16.72
CA LYS A 157 -9.58 -6.49 -16.84
C LYS A 157 -8.18 -7.09 -16.56
N GLY A 158 -8.08 -8.31 -16.04
CA GLY A 158 -6.84 -8.95 -15.59
C GLY A 158 -6.88 -9.35 -14.11
N SER A 159 -5.82 -10.00 -13.62
CA SER A 159 -5.74 -10.50 -12.23
C SER A 159 -5.02 -9.56 -11.27
N ALA A 160 -4.50 -8.44 -11.73
CA ALA A 160 -3.74 -7.52 -10.91
C ALA A 160 -4.66 -6.55 -10.19
N VAL A 161 -4.48 -6.41 -8.87
CA VAL A 161 -5.41 -5.62 -8.04
C VAL A 161 -5.44 -4.15 -8.47
N HIS A 162 -4.31 -3.64 -8.99
CA HIS A 162 -4.18 -2.26 -9.45
C HIS A 162 -4.98 -1.94 -10.72
N GLU A 163 -5.36 -2.94 -11.52
CA GLU A 163 -6.22 -2.78 -12.71
C GLU A 163 -7.65 -2.36 -12.34
N TYR A 164 -8.05 -2.60 -11.09
CA TYR A 164 -9.35 -2.25 -10.54
C TYR A 164 -9.33 -0.97 -9.71
N ALA A 165 -8.19 -0.27 -9.61
CA ALA A 165 -8.12 1.02 -8.91
C ALA A 165 -8.80 2.12 -9.73
N THR A 166 -9.81 2.76 -9.17
CA THR A 166 -10.54 3.86 -9.83
C THR A 166 -9.99 5.23 -9.41
N GLU A 167 -9.36 5.30 -8.24
CA GLU A 167 -8.69 6.50 -7.73
C GLU A 167 -7.47 6.11 -6.89
N ILE A 168 -6.37 6.83 -7.05
CA ILE A 168 -5.22 6.79 -6.15
C ILE A 168 -4.90 8.21 -5.69
N ARG A 169 -4.80 8.37 -4.36
CA ARG A 169 -4.33 9.61 -3.73
C ARG A 169 -2.91 9.41 -3.25
N ILE A 170 -2.00 10.29 -3.69
CA ILE A 170 -0.55 10.19 -3.44
C ILE A 170 -0.01 11.51 -2.90
N VAL A 171 0.88 11.41 -1.92
CA VAL A 171 1.65 12.53 -1.36
C VAL A 171 3.07 12.45 -1.90
N SER A 172 3.49 13.45 -2.67
CA SER A 172 4.83 13.51 -3.26
C SER A 172 5.61 14.72 -2.76
N PRO A 173 6.96 14.65 -2.75
CA PRO A 173 7.80 15.85 -2.65
C PRO A 173 7.42 16.91 -3.69
N SER A 174 7.52 18.18 -3.31
CA SER A 174 7.30 19.34 -4.18
C SER A 174 8.17 20.53 -3.75
N GLY A 175 8.09 21.65 -4.47
CA GLY A 175 8.83 22.86 -4.14
C GLY A 175 8.19 23.67 -3.00
N PRO A 176 8.87 24.75 -2.55
CA PRO A 176 8.38 25.63 -1.49
C PRO A 176 7.00 26.25 -1.76
N GLU A 177 6.64 26.45 -3.03
CA GLU A 177 5.35 26.98 -3.48
C GLU A 177 4.16 26.07 -3.11
N ASP A 178 4.41 24.77 -3.03
CA ASP A 178 3.45 23.74 -2.62
C ASP A 178 3.69 23.35 -1.14
N GLY A 179 4.47 24.11 -0.36
CA GLY A 179 4.79 23.77 1.03
C GLY A 179 5.66 22.53 1.19
N TYR A 180 6.46 22.17 0.17
CA TYR A 180 7.37 21.02 0.12
C TYR A 180 6.71 19.62 0.03
N ALA A 181 5.38 19.53 0.03
CA ALA A 181 4.66 18.30 -0.31
C ALA A 181 3.38 18.61 -1.09
N LYS A 182 3.11 17.86 -2.17
CA LYS A 182 1.90 18.00 -2.98
C LYS A 182 1.06 16.73 -2.91
N VAL A 183 -0.22 16.90 -2.60
CA VAL A 183 -1.22 15.84 -2.71
C VAL A 183 -1.77 15.82 -4.14
N ARG A 184 -1.78 14.66 -4.77
CA ARG A 184 -2.41 14.44 -6.09
C ARG A 184 -3.49 13.40 -5.94
N VAL A 185 -4.66 13.67 -6.53
CA VAL A 185 -5.75 12.72 -6.71
C VAL A 185 -5.73 12.33 -8.17
N LEU A 186 -5.59 11.04 -8.44
CA LEU A 186 -5.45 10.50 -9.77
C LEU A 186 -6.60 9.54 -10.01
N THR A 187 -7.40 9.81 -11.03
CA THR A 187 -8.64 9.09 -11.34
C THR A 187 -8.58 8.51 -12.76
N GLU A 188 -9.52 7.62 -13.08
CA GLU A 188 -9.65 7.12 -14.45
C GLU A 188 -10.03 8.22 -15.47
N SER A 189 -10.59 9.35 -15.02
CA SER A 189 -10.94 10.48 -15.89
C SER A 189 -9.78 11.41 -16.24
N ASP A 190 -8.63 11.29 -15.58
CA ASP A 190 -7.50 12.20 -15.78
C ASP A 190 -6.62 11.76 -16.96
N ASP A 191 -6.54 12.61 -17.99
CA ASP A 191 -5.64 12.48 -19.15
C ASP A 191 -5.62 11.04 -19.74
N ASP A 192 -6.80 10.49 -20.03
CA ASP A 192 -7.00 9.12 -20.51
C ASP A 192 -6.28 8.05 -19.66
N ASN A 193 -6.40 8.17 -18.33
CA ASN A 193 -5.74 7.32 -17.32
C ASN A 193 -4.21 7.47 -17.24
N GLN A 194 -3.56 8.36 -17.99
CA GLN A 194 -2.09 8.38 -18.07
C GLN A 194 -1.44 8.58 -16.71
N HIS A 195 -1.95 9.52 -15.90
CA HIS A 195 -1.40 9.78 -14.57
C HIS A 195 -1.67 8.64 -13.58
N LEU A 196 -2.87 8.05 -13.63
CA LEU A 196 -3.20 6.89 -12.80
C LEU A 196 -2.30 5.70 -13.15
N ASN A 197 -2.07 5.46 -14.44
CA ASN A 197 -1.17 4.42 -14.94
C ASN A 197 0.29 4.64 -14.53
N ALA A 198 0.75 5.89 -14.41
CA ALA A 198 2.09 6.18 -13.93
C ALA A 198 2.29 5.80 -12.45
N VAL A 199 1.25 5.95 -11.62
CA VAL A 199 1.34 5.61 -10.18
C VAL A 199 1.13 4.12 -9.92
N ARG A 200 0.33 3.45 -10.75
CA ARG A 200 0.24 1.99 -10.76
C ARG A 200 1.63 1.40 -11.06
N VAL A 201 2.07 0.45 -10.24
CA VAL A 201 3.37 -0.22 -10.38
C VAL A 201 4.57 0.75 -10.31
N SER A 202 4.41 1.89 -9.62
CA SER A 202 5.45 2.92 -9.48
C SER A 202 6.61 2.53 -8.56
N LEU A 203 6.57 1.38 -7.87
CA LEU A 203 7.58 0.94 -6.92
C LEU A 203 7.86 1.95 -5.79
N GLY A 204 6.94 2.90 -5.57
CA GLY A 204 7.05 3.96 -4.56
C GLY A 204 7.98 5.12 -4.92
N VAL A 205 8.38 5.28 -6.20
CA VAL A 205 9.31 6.37 -6.60
C VAL A 205 8.62 7.72 -6.79
N LEU A 206 7.30 7.73 -7.00
CA LEU A 206 6.52 8.95 -7.26
C LEU A 206 5.96 9.61 -5.99
N GLY A 207 6.09 8.96 -4.83
CA GLY A 207 5.55 9.43 -3.56
C GLY A 207 4.98 8.31 -2.70
N VAL A 208 4.32 8.68 -1.61
CA VAL A 208 3.64 7.77 -0.69
C VAL A 208 2.16 7.77 -1.01
N ILE A 209 1.63 6.61 -1.40
CA ILE A 209 0.17 6.42 -1.57
C ILE A 209 -0.49 6.57 -0.20
N SER A 210 -1.44 7.48 -0.08
CA SER A 210 -2.20 7.71 1.17
C SER A 210 -3.50 6.92 1.17
N ARG A 211 -4.23 6.94 0.04
CA ARG A 211 -5.55 6.32 -0.12
C ARG A 211 -5.71 5.71 -1.50
N VAL A 212 -6.53 4.67 -1.57
CA VAL A 212 -6.87 3.97 -2.82
C VAL A 212 -8.37 3.70 -2.83
N CYS A 213 -9.02 3.97 -3.96
CA CYS A 213 -10.35 3.49 -4.26
C CYS A 213 -10.25 2.37 -5.30
N VAL A 214 -10.89 1.23 -5.03
CA VAL A 214 -10.95 0.10 -5.97
C VAL A 214 -12.38 -0.32 -6.23
N TYR A 215 -12.64 -0.74 -7.45
CA TYR A 215 -13.88 -1.36 -7.86
C TYR A 215 -13.96 -2.82 -7.39
N ILE A 216 -15.12 -3.24 -6.91
CA ILE A 216 -15.42 -4.57 -6.37
C ILE A 216 -16.70 -5.12 -7.02
N TYR A 217 -16.95 -6.43 -6.90
CA TYR A 217 -18.10 -7.10 -7.52
C TYR A 217 -19.06 -7.63 -6.47
N PHE A 218 -20.33 -7.83 -6.82
CA PHE A 218 -21.23 -8.61 -5.98
C PHE A 218 -20.72 -10.05 -5.83
N ILE A 219 -20.72 -10.59 -4.62
CA ILE A 219 -20.25 -11.96 -4.34
C ILE A 219 -20.94 -12.98 -5.24
N HIS A 220 -22.26 -12.85 -5.42
CA HIS A 220 -23.05 -13.80 -6.20
C HIS A 220 -22.61 -13.86 -7.67
N PHE A 221 -22.15 -12.73 -8.22
CA PHE A 221 -21.65 -12.66 -9.60
C PHE A 221 -20.35 -13.45 -9.78
N LEU A 222 -19.43 -13.38 -8.81
CA LEU A 222 -18.17 -14.14 -8.87
C LEU A 222 -18.40 -15.65 -8.71
N ILE A 223 -19.31 -16.07 -7.83
CA ILE A 223 -19.64 -17.49 -7.63
C ILE A 223 -20.30 -18.06 -8.90
N TYR A 224 -21.28 -17.36 -9.46
CA TYR A 224 -21.98 -17.83 -10.66
C TYR A 224 -21.02 -18.00 -11.84
N ARG A 225 -20.08 -17.07 -12.05
CA ARG A 225 -19.09 -17.20 -13.14
C ARG A 225 -18.15 -18.38 -12.96
N ARG A 226 -17.68 -18.65 -11.74
CA ARG A 226 -16.80 -19.78 -11.47
C ARG A 226 -17.46 -21.14 -11.74
N LEU A 227 -18.79 -21.22 -11.60
CA LEU A 227 -19.56 -22.43 -11.89
C LEU A 227 -19.85 -22.63 -13.38
N ASN A 228 -19.70 -21.59 -14.21
CA ASN A 228 -20.07 -21.60 -15.63
C ASN A 228 -18.90 -21.31 -16.59
N ALA A 229 -17.66 -21.32 -16.08
CA ALA A 229 -16.42 -21.20 -16.85
C ALA A 229 -15.67 -22.53 -16.83
#